data_AF-Q4R7F2-F1
#
_entry.id   AF-Q4R7F2-F1
#
_cell.length_a   1.000
_cell.length_b   1.000
_cell.length_c   1.000
_cell.angle_alpha   90.00
_cell.angle_beta   90.00
_cell.angle_gamma   90.00
#
_symmetry.space_group_name_H-M   'P 1'
#
loop_
_entity.id
_entity.type
_entity.pdbx_description
1 polymer ?
#
loop_
_entity_poly.entity_id
_entity_poly.type
_entity_poly.pdbx_seq_one_letter_code
_entity_poly.pdbx_strand_id
1 'polypeptide(L)'
;MYLDSITGKQLKLLQKLDHYGRQRLQRSNSLDLLWEELKSVRGKTFPESLLEETIATLQHFVDEINYINVVEIASFISNTDYLSTLLLDRIASVAVQQIEKIHPFTILAIILPFSTLNYDPPQRDEFFGTCVQHLNSYLGILDPLMLVYLGFSLATLQYFPEDLLKSIFNIEFLSRLDSQLEILSSSLSARVQFHLMELNRSICLECPEFQIPWFHDRFCQQYNKGIGVMNGAQQQIYKMLAEVLGGINCVKASVLTPYYHTVDFECILDKRKKPLPYGSHNTALGQLPEMPWEPNTEIVGSRLPPGAERIALEFLDSKSFCRNIPHMKGKFAMKKRHLEILGYRVIQISQFEWNSMALSTKDARMDYLRERIFGEVKS
;
A
#
# COMPACT_ATOMS: atom_id res chain seq x y z
N MET A 1 2.56 -14.95 -11.83
CA MET A 1 2.48 -16.29 -12.44
C MET A 1 2.25 -17.31 -11.33
N TYR A 2 0.99 -17.69 -11.10
CA TYR A 2 0.58 -18.93 -10.40
C TYR A 2 -0.94 -19.06 -10.63
N LEU A 3 -1.29 -19.23 -11.91
CA LEU A 3 -2.64 -19.56 -12.34
C LEU A 3 -2.52 -20.51 -13.54
N ASP A 4 -1.61 -21.48 -13.42
CA ASP A 4 -1.50 -22.55 -14.40
C ASP A 4 -2.51 -23.66 -14.06
N SER A 5 -3.41 -23.83 -15.02
CA SER A 5 -4.43 -24.87 -15.20
C SER A 5 -5.35 -25.19 -14.01
N ILE A 6 -6.37 -24.35 -13.79
CA ILE A 6 -7.61 -24.85 -13.19
C ILE A 6 -8.24 -25.80 -14.21
N THR A 7 -8.27 -27.09 -13.91
CA THR A 7 -8.91 -28.08 -14.78
C THR A 7 -10.42 -27.81 -14.88
N GLY A 8 -11.06 -28.17 -16.00
CA GLY A 8 -12.51 -27.97 -16.18
C GLY A 8 -13.39 -28.61 -15.09
N LYS A 9 -12.87 -29.63 -14.38
CA LYS A 9 -13.53 -30.23 -13.20
C LYS A 9 -13.42 -29.33 -11.96
N GLN A 10 -12.25 -28.71 -11.71
CA GLN A 10 -12.06 -27.76 -10.62
C GLN A 10 -12.90 -26.49 -10.81
N LEU A 11 -13.02 -26.01 -12.06
CA LEU A 11 -13.87 -24.86 -12.37
C LEU A 11 -15.36 -25.15 -12.06
N LYS A 12 -15.86 -26.32 -12.47
CA LYS A 12 -17.25 -26.75 -12.15
C LYS A 12 -17.47 -26.92 -10.65
N LEU A 13 -16.46 -27.38 -9.91
CA LEU A 13 -16.54 -27.50 -8.45
C LEU A 13 -16.62 -26.12 -7.79
N LEU A 14 -15.77 -25.17 -8.21
CA LEU A 14 -15.80 -23.79 -7.73
C LEU A 14 -17.14 -23.12 -8.01
N GLN A 15 -17.71 -23.28 -9.21
CA GLN A 15 -19.03 -22.75 -9.56
C GLN A 15 -20.15 -23.35 -8.70
N LYS A 16 -20.09 -24.66 -8.38
CA LYS A 16 -21.06 -25.29 -7.48
C LYS A 16 -20.90 -24.78 -6.05
N LEU A 17 -19.68 -24.69 -5.54
CA LEU A 17 -19.41 -24.14 -4.21
C LEU A 17 -19.89 -22.70 -4.09
N ASP A 18 -19.66 -21.89 -5.11
CA ASP A 18 -20.13 -20.51 -5.20
C ASP A 18 -21.66 -20.42 -5.22
N HIS A 19 -22.34 -21.28 -5.99
CA HIS A 19 -23.81 -21.37 -6.01
C HIS A 19 -24.39 -21.79 -4.64
N TYR A 20 -23.86 -22.84 -4.03
CA TYR A 20 -24.33 -23.31 -2.72
C TYR A 20 -24.00 -22.31 -1.60
N GLY A 21 -22.83 -21.65 -1.68
CA GLY A 21 -22.46 -20.58 -0.76
C GLY A 21 -23.47 -19.43 -0.79
N ARG A 22 -23.83 -18.93 -1.98
CA ARG A 22 -24.89 -17.91 -2.11
C ARG A 22 -26.23 -18.38 -1.56
N GLN A 23 -26.66 -19.59 -1.90
CA GLN A 23 -27.94 -20.10 -1.41
C GLN A 23 -27.99 -20.21 0.12
N ARG A 24 -26.86 -20.52 0.77
CA ARG A 24 -26.76 -20.59 2.23
C ARG A 24 -26.72 -19.20 2.86
N LEU A 25 -25.96 -18.26 2.30
CA LEU A 25 -25.94 -16.86 2.76
C LEU A 25 -27.34 -16.24 2.71
N GLN A 26 -28.10 -16.46 1.64
CA GLN A 26 -29.48 -15.98 1.48
C GLN A 26 -30.47 -16.59 2.48
N ARG A 27 -30.11 -17.71 3.12
CA ARG A 27 -30.93 -18.39 4.14
C ARG A 27 -30.40 -18.15 5.55
N SER A 28 -29.30 -17.41 5.71
CA SER A 28 -28.71 -17.15 7.01
C SER A 28 -29.55 -16.14 7.77
N ASN A 29 -30.14 -16.58 8.88
CA ASN A 29 -30.98 -15.76 9.74
C ASN A 29 -30.24 -15.25 10.98
N SER A 30 -28.96 -15.56 11.13
CA SER A 30 -28.13 -15.05 12.22
C SER A 30 -26.69 -14.82 11.78
N LEU A 31 -26.05 -13.85 12.42
CA LEU A 31 -24.64 -13.52 12.21
C LEU A 31 -23.70 -14.67 12.63
N ASP A 32 -24.05 -15.40 13.70
CA ASP A 32 -23.26 -16.54 14.19
C ASP A 32 -23.20 -17.69 13.17
N LEU A 33 -24.32 -17.99 12.51
CA LEU A 33 -24.37 -19.03 11.48
C LEU A 33 -23.58 -18.63 10.24
N LEU A 34 -23.69 -17.36 9.82
CA LEU A 34 -22.87 -16.81 8.73
C LEU A 34 -21.39 -16.94 9.04
N TRP A 35 -20.98 -16.72 10.29
CA TRP A 35 -19.58 -16.79 10.67
C TRP A 35 -19.03 -18.22 10.68
N GLU A 36 -19.79 -19.21 11.15
CA GLU A 36 -19.42 -20.63 11.02
C GLU A 36 -19.21 -21.04 9.55
N GLU A 37 -19.96 -20.44 8.62
CA GLU A 37 -19.76 -20.66 7.19
C GLU A 37 -18.49 -20.00 6.66
N LEU A 38 -18.22 -18.74 7.05
CA LEU A 38 -17.04 -18.00 6.61
C LEU A 38 -15.72 -18.53 7.16
N LYS A 39 -15.72 -19.13 8.35
CA LYS A 39 -14.53 -19.80 8.93
C LYS A 39 -13.92 -20.86 7.99
N SER A 40 -14.74 -21.48 7.15
CA SER A 40 -14.33 -22.51 6.19
C SER A 40 -13.64 -21.95 4.94
N VAL A 41 -13.83 -20.66 4.64
CA VAL A 41 -13.30 -20.00 3.45
C VAL A 41 -12.11 -19.11 3.83
N ARG A 42 -10.94 -19.70 4.02
CA ARG A 42 -9.70 -18.94 4.27
C ARG A 42 -8.93 -18.63 2.99
N GLY A 43 -8.59 -17.35 2.82
CA GLY A 43 -7.60 -16.89 1.84
C GLY A 43 -8.10 -15.79 0.92
N LYS A 44 -7.18 -15.16 0.19
CA LYS A 44 -7.45 -14.06 -0.77
C LYS A 44 -8.31 -14.48 -1.97
N THR A 45 -8.53 -15.77 -2.16
CA THR A 45 -9.26 -16.35 -3.29
C THR A 45 -10.75 -16.53 -2.96
N PHE A 46 -11.38 -15.47 -2.44
CA PHE A 46 -12.83 -15.44 -2.27
C PHE A 46 -13.46 -15.10 -3.63
N PRO A 47 -14.40 -15.92 -4.15
CA PRO A 47 -15.13 -15.59 -5.37
C PRO A 47 -15.82 -14.23 -5.23
N GLU A 48 -15.71 -13.37 -6.25
CA GLU A 48 -16.21 -11.99 -6.19
C GLU A 48 -17.70 -11.91 -5.89
N SER A 49 -18.49 -12.74 -6.57
CA SER A 49 -19.93 -12.86 -6.39
C SER A 49 -20.34 -13.38 -5.00
N LEU A 50 -19.53 -14.23 -4.36
CA LEU A 50 -19.77 -14.66 -2.97
C LEU A 50 -19.40 -13.56 -1.98
N LEU A 51 -18.33 -12.81 -2.27
CA LEU A 51 -17.86 -11.70 -1.45
C LEU A 51 -18.90 -10.59 -1.39
N GLU A 52 -19.46 -10.19 -2.54
CA GLU A 52 -20.52 -9.17 -2.62
C GLU A 52 -21.74 -9.58 -1.81
N GLU A 53 -22.22 -10.83 -1.97
CA GLU A 53 -23.35 -11.34 -1.20
C GLU A 53 -23.03 -11.34 0.30
N THR A 54 -21.83 -11.79 0.69
CA THR A 54 -21.41 -11.82 2.10
C THR A 54 -21.38 -10.41 2.71
N ILE A 55 -20.83 -9.43 1.98
CA ILE A 55 -20.80 -8.03 2.44
C ILE A 55 -22.22 -7.48 2.55
N ALA A 56 -23.10 -7.77 1.58
CA ALA A 56 -24.50 -7.36 1.64
C ALA A 56 -25.24 -7.98 2.84
N THR A 57 -25.01 -9.27 3.14
CA THR A 57 -25.58 -9.92 4.33
C THR A 57 -25.03 -9.29 5.62
N LEU A 58 -23.73 -9.01 5.70
CA LEU A 58 -23.14 -8.31 6.85
C LEU A 58 -23.71 -6.90 7.04
N GLN A 59 -23.96 -6.18 5.95
CA GLN A 59 -24.62 -4.86 5.99
C GLN A 59 -26.06 -4.96 6.50
N HIS A 60 -26.78 -6.04 6.18
CA HIS A 60 -28.12 -6.28 6.71
C HIS A 60 -28.12 -6.51 8.22
N PHE A 61 -27.09 -7.18 8.75
CA PHE A 61 -26.90 -7.44 10.18
C PHE A 61 -26.02 -6.40 10.89
N VAL A 62 -25.88 -5.19 10.33
CA VAL A 62 -24.97 -4.16 10.87
C VAL A 62 -25.25 -3.81 12.35
N ASP A 63 -26.52 -3.80 12.75
CA ASP A 63 -26.94 -3.47 14.11
C ASP A 63 -26.59 -4.60 15.12
N GLU A 64 -26.45 -5.84 14.65
CA GLU A 64 -26.04 -6.99 15.47
C GLU A 64 -24.52 -7.06 15.69
N ILE A 65 -23.73 -6.26 14.96
CA ILE A 65 -22.28 -6.17 15.15
C ILE A 65 -21.99 -5.56 16.52
N ASN A 66 -21.17 -6.25 17.32
CA ASN A 66 -20.84 -5.89 18.71
C ASN A 66 -19.45 -6.45 19.10
N TYR A 67 -19.03 -6.23 20.35
CA TYR A 67 -17.70 -6.64 20.84
C TYR A 67 -17.35 -8.13 20.66
N ILE A 68 -18.35 -9.01 20.54
CA ILE A 68 -18.16 -10.46 20.37
C ILE A 68 -17.63 -10.78 18.95
N ASN A 69 -18.19 -10.13 17.92
CA ASN A 69 -17.94 -10.46 16.52
C ASN A 69 -17.12 -9.42 15.74
N VAL A 70 -16.92 -8.22 16.31
CA VAL A 70 -16.26 -7.09 15.61
C VAL A 70 -14.85 -7.41 15.14
N VAL A 71 -14.06 -8.14 15.94
CA VAL A 71 -12.68 -8.52 15.62
C VAL A 71 -12.64 -9.43 14.38
N GLU A 72 -13.56 -10.37 14.33
CA GLU A 72 -13.70 -11.36 13.27
C GLU A 72 -14.13 -10.69 11.96
N ILE A 73 -15.12 -9.80 12.03
CA ILE A 73 -15.59 -9.02 10.89
C ILE A 73 -14.50 -8.08 10.37
N ALA A 74 -13.78 -7.38 11.25
CA ALA A 74 -12.67 -6.50 10.88
C ALA A 74 -11.54 -7.28 10.18
N SER A 75 -11.21 -8.47 10.69
CA SER A 75 -10.25 -9.38 10.09
C SER A 75 -10.70 -9.86 8.71
N PHE A 76 -11.98 -10.19 8.55
CA PHE A 76 -12.55 -10.58 7.25
C PHE A 76 -12.40 -9.44 6.24
N ILE A 77 -12.86 -8.23 6.57
CA ILE A 77 -12.81 -7.07 5.67
C ILE A 77 -11.36 -6.74 5.27
N SER A 78 -10.40 -6.82 6.20
CA SER A 78 -8.98 -6.58 5.92
C SER A 78 -8.41 -7.52 4.85
N ASN A 79 -8.94 -8.74 4.75
CA ASN A 79 -8.43 -9.77 3.85
C ASN A 79 -9.11 -9.77 2.47
N THR A 80 -10.23 -9.05 2.31
CA THR A 80 -11.02 -9.06 1.08
C THR A 80 -10.65 -7.92 0.12
N ASP A 81 -9.96 -6.89 0.60
CA ASP A 81 -9.73 -5.64 -0.14
C ASP A 81 -11.06 -4.97 -0.59
N TYR A 82 -12.18 -5.22 0.10
CA TYR A 82 -13.51 -4.68 -0.23
C TYR A 82 -13.87 -3.52 0.70
N LEU A 83 -14.11 -2.33 0.15
CA LEU A 83 -14.46 -1.15 0.94
C LEU A 83 -15.97 -1.07 1.18
N SER A 84 -16.39 -1.21 2.44
CA SER A 84 -17.77 -0.96 2.90
C SER A 84 -17.74 0.06 4.03
N THR A 85 -18.05 1.32 3.72
CA THR A 85 -18.00 2.42 4.71
C THR A 85 -18.95 2.17 5.87
N LEU A 86 -20.17 1.67 5.61
CA LEU A 86 -21.15 1.31 6.63
C LEU A 86 -20.60 0.31 7.66
N LEU A 87 -19.92 -0.75 7.20
CA LEU A 87 -19.33 -1.74 8.11
C LEU A 87 -18.13 -1.18 8.86
N LEU A 88 -17.28 -0.39 8.20
CA LEU A 88 -16.12 0.25 8.83
C LEU A 88 -16.56 1.27 9.90
N ASP A 89 -17.55 2.09 9.62
CA ASP A 89 -18.13 3.04 10.58
C ASP A 89 -18.72 2.29 11.78
N ARG A 90 -19.41 1.17 11.54
CA ARG A 90 -19.94 0.32 12.62
C ARG A 90 -18.82 -0.30 13.47
N ILE A 91 -17.75 -0.80 12.84
CA ILE A 91 -16.58 -1.35 13.57
C ILE A 91 -15.94 -0.29 14.46
N ALA A 92 -15.74 0.93 13.94
CA ALA A 92 -15.22 2.05 14.72
C ALA A 92 -16.16 2.37 15.89
N SER A 93 -17.46 2.45 15.63
CA SER A 93 -18.50 2.73 16.64
C SER A 93 -18.50 1.70 17.77
N VAL A 94 -18.48 0.41 17.44
CA VAL A 94 -18.41 -0.68 18.43
C VAL A 94 -17.11 -0.61 19.24
N ALA A 95 -15.97 -0.36 18.58
CA ALA A 95 -14.70 -0.24 19.26
C ALA A 95 -14.70 0.90 20.27
N VAL A 96 -15.22 2.08 19.92
CA VAL A 96 -15.36 3.22 20.84
C VAL A 96 -16.31 2.90 22.00
N GLN A 97 -17.48 2.34 21.71
CA GLN A 97 -18.53 2.13 22.72
C GLN A 97 -18.22 0.98 23.69
N GLN A 98 -17.42 -0.01 23.27
CA GLN A 98 -17.29 -1.29 23.97
C GLN A 98 -15.84 -1.73 24.14
N ILE A 99 -14.88 -0.79 24.05
CA ILE A 99 -13.43 -1.08 24.11
C ILE A 99 -13.04 -1.93 25.32
N GLU A 100 -13.65 -1.67 26.48
CA GLU A 100 -13.36 -2.35 27.74
C GLU A 100 -13.68 -3.86 27.69
N LYS A 101 -14.59 -4.26 26.80
CA LYS A 101 -14.97 -5.66 26.57
C LYS A 101 -14.12 -6.36 25.51
N ILE A 102 -13.31 -5.59 24.78
CA ILE A 102 -12.47 -6.08 23.69
C ILE A 102 -11.07 -6.36 24.25
N HIS A 103 -10.56 -7.55 23.97
CA HIS A 103 -9.22 -7.93 24.42
C HIS A 103 -8.16 -7.03 23.75
N PRO A 104 -7.21 -6.41 24.48
CA PRO A 104 -6.25 -5.49 23.90
C PRO A 104 -5.43 -6.11 22.74
N PHE A 105 -5.18 -7.42 22.78
CA PHE A 105 -4.35 -8.09 21.78
C PHE A 105 -5.05 -8.25 20.42
N THR A 106 -6.36 -7.95 20.33
CA THR A 106 -7.11 -7.98 19.06
C THR A 106 -7.28 -6.61 18.42
N ILE A 107 -6.80 -5.53 19.06
CA ILE A 107 -6.96 -4.16 18.55
C ILE A 107 -6.29 -3.97 17.19
N LEU A 108 -5.16 -4.62 16.93
CA LEU A 108 -4.55 -4.61 15.59
C LEU A 108 -5.53 -5.07 14.52
N ALA A 109 -6.29 -6.15 14.77
CA ALA A 109 -7.26 -6.66 13.80
C ALA A 109 -8.41 -5.68 13.55
N ILE A 110 -8.79 -4.88 14.55
CA ILE A 110 -9.81 -3.83 14.44
C ILE A 110 -9.29 -2.63 13.63
N ILE A 111 -8.00 -2.27 13.76
CA ILE A 111 -7.38 -1.15 13.04
C ILE A 111 -7.03 -1.52 11.59
N LEU A 112 -6.65 -2.77 11.34
CA LEU A 112 -6.14 -3.25 10.05
C LEU A 112 -7.04 -2.93 8.83
N PRO A 113 -8.38 -3.01 8.87
CA PRO A 113 -9.19 -2.74 7.68
C PRO A 113 -9.13 -1.26 7.29
N PHE A 114 -9.06 -0.33 8.26
CA PHE A 114 -8.91 1.10 8.00
C PHE A 114 -7.58 1.41 7.33
N SER A 115 -6.50 0.82 7.87
CA SER A 115 -5.15 0.92 7.30
C SER A 115 -5.08 0.36 5.87
N THR A 116 -5.62 -0.84 5.66
CA THR A 116 -5.54 -1.52 4.35
C THR A 116 -6.36 -0.78 3.31
N LEU A 117 -7.59 -0.40 3.66
CA LEU A 117 -8.57 0.19 2.74
C LEU A 117 -8.48 1.72 2.66
N ASN A 118 -7.54 2.35 3.39
CA ASN A 118 -7.34 3.79 3.40
C ASN A 118 -8.63 4.56 3.70
N TYR A 119 -9.30 4.20 4.80
CA TYR A 119 -10.58 4.79 5.17
C TYR A 119 -10.50 5.41 6.55
N ASP A 120 -10.94 6.66 6.64
CA ASP A 120 -11.06 7.40 7.89
C ASP A 120 -12.54 7.45 8.30
N PRO A 121 -12.93 6.82 9.42
CA PRO A 121 -14.32 6.87 9.88
C PRO A 121 -14.66 8.26 10.42
N PRO A 122 -15.94 8.67 10.47
CA PRO A 122 -16.35 9.99 10.99
C PRO A 122 -15.83 10.31 12.39
N GLN A 123 -15.67 9.29 13.24
CA GLN A 123 -15.17 9.36 14.62
C GLN A 123 -13.69 8.98 14.73
N ARG A 124 -12.89 9.25 13.69
CA ARG A 124 -11.47 8.86 13.56
C ARG A 124 -10.65 9.08 14.84
N ASP A 125 -10.64 10.31 15.35
CA ASP A 125 -9.74 10.69 16.45
C ASP A 125 -10.12 10.01 17.76
N GLU A 126 -11.42 9.95 18.06
CA GLU A 126 -11.95 9.22 19.23
C GLU A 126 -11.67 7.72 19.11
N PHE A 127 -11.87 7.14 17.93
CA PHE A 127 -11.62 5.73 17.67
C PHE A 127 -10.14 5.35 17.85
N PHE A 128 -9.23 6.01 17.15
CA PHE A 128 -7.80 5.71 17.28
C PHE A 128 -7.27 6.06 18.67
N GLY A 129 -7.73 7.17 19.25
CA GLY A 129 -7.42 7.54 20.64
C GLY A 129 -7.80 6.43 21.61
N THR A 130 -9.04 5.95 21.54
CA THR A 130 -9.57 4.88 22.41
C THR A 130 -8.80 3.57 22.23
N CYS A 131 -8.54 3.14 20.99
CA CYS A 131 -7.78 1.92 20.72
C CYS A 131 -6.35 1.98 21.25
N VAL A 132 -5.65 3.12 21.08
CA VAL A 132 -4.28 3.29 21.54
C VAL A 132 -4.20 3.42 23.05
N GLN A 133 -5.11 4.17 23.68
CA GLN A 133 -5.18 4.26 25.14
C GLN A 133 -5.37 2.89 25.79
N HIS A 134 -6.24 2.05 25.22
CA HIS A 134 -6.46 0.68 25.69
C HIS A 134 -5.23 -0.21 25.57
N LEU A 135 -4.34 0.06 24.61
CA LEU A 135 -3.10 -0.69 24.39
C LEU A 135 -1.93 -0.22 25.27
N ASN A 136 -1.94 1.03 25.77
CA ASN A 136 -0.79 1.64 26.44
C ASN A 136 -0.26 0.81 27.63
N SER A 137 -1.15 0.25 28.45
CA SER A 137 -0.75 -0.58 29.60
C SER A 137 -0.15 -1.94 29.22
N TYR A 138 -0.24 -2.34 27.95
CA TYR A 138 0.18 -3.64 27.44
C TYR A 138 1.40 -3.58 26.50
N LEU A 139 1.89 -2.39 26.15
CA LEU A 139 3.00 -2.22 25.19
C LEU A 139 4.26 -3.03 25.55
N GLY A 140 4.58 -3.17 26.84
CA GLY A 140 5.74 -3.97 27.28
C GLY A 140 5.58 -5.49 27.08
N ILE A 141 4.34 -5.99 27.08
CA ILE A 141 4.00 -7.43 27.08
C ILE A 141 3.59 -7.90 25.69
N LEU A 142 3.09 -7.01 24.84
CA LEU A 142 2.68 -7.33 23.48
C LEU A 142 3.85 -7.89 22.64
N ASP A 143 3.48 -8.81 21.76
CA ASP A 143 4.44 -9.45 20.86
C ASP A 143 5.11 -8.41 19.93
N PRO A 144 6.44 -8.46 19.74
CA PRO A 144 7.17 -7.54 18.87
C PRO A 144 6.63 -7.45 17.45
N LEU A 145 6.22 -8.57 16.84
CA LEU A 145 5.65 -8.54 15.50
C LEU A 145 4.35 -7.73 15.53
N MET A 146 3.46 -8.02 16.48
CA MET A 146 2.20 -7.30 16.61
C MET A 146 2.43 -5.78 16.74
N LEU A 147 3.41 -5.34 17.52
CA LEU A 147 3.73 -3.92 17.68
C LEU A 147 4.27 -3.29 16.38
N VAL A 148 5.12 -4.00 15.63
CA VAL A 148 5.58 -3.53 14.31
C VAL A 148 4.41 -3.41 13.33
N TYR A 149 3.52 -4.41 13.25
CA TYR A 149 2.34 -4.36 12.38
C TYR A 149 1.37 -3.25 12.80
N LEU A 150 1.18 -3.03 14.10
CA LEU A 150 0.36 -1.94 14.63
C LEU A 150 0.93 -0.58 14.29
N GLY A 151 2.22 -0.35 14.57
CA GLY A 151 2.90 0.90 14.25
C GLY A 151 2.82 1.20 12.76
N PHE A 152 3.12 0.22 11.91
CA PHE A 152 2.97 0.37 10.45
C PHE A 152 1.53 0.68 10.05
N SER A 153 0.54 -0.03 10.59
CA SER A 153 -0.88 0.20 10.26
C SER A 153 -1.33 1.61 10.62
N LEU A 154 -0.95 2.10 11.80
CA LEU A 154 -1.23 3.46 12.24
C LEU A 154 -0.48 4.51 11.41
N ALA A 155 0.77 4.24 11.00
CA ALA A 155 1.52 5.13 10.10
C ALA A 155 0.85 5.26 8.73
N THR A 156 0.30 4.16 8.15
CA THR A 156 -0.48 4.29 6.90
C THR A 156 -1.70 5.20 7.06
N LEU A 157 -2.25 5.27 8.28
CA LEU A 157 -3.36 6.12 8.69
C LEU A 157 -2.91 7.50 9.20
N GLN A 158 -1.64 7.89 9.05
CA GLN A 158 -1.11 9.17 9.55
C GLN A 158 -1.37 9.39 11.05
N TYR A 159 -1.36 8.31 11.84
CA TYR A 159 -1.54 8.36 13.29
C TYR A 159 -0.27 7.85 13.96
N PHE A 160 0.37 8.67 14.79
CA PHE A 160 1.72 8.41 15.31
C PHE A 160 1.75 8.54 16.84
N PRO A 161 1.29 7.52 17.59
CA PRO A 161 1.29 7.58 19.05
C PRO A 161 2.71 7.54 19.62
N GLU A 162 3.09 8.57 20.36
CA GLU A 162 4.45 8.73 20.88
C GLU A 162 4.89 7.55 21.77
N ASP A 163 4.02 7.07 22.67
CA ASP A 163 4.33 5.95 23.56
C ASP A 163 4.60 4.65 22.79
N LEU A 164 3.81 4.38 21.74
CA LEU A 164 4.00 3.23 20.86
C LEU A 164 5.33 3.34 20.11
N LEU A 165 5.62 4.51 19.53
CA LEU A 165 6.86 4.73 18.79
C LEU A 165 8.10 4.60 19.69
N LYS A 166 8.07 5.20 20.89
CA LYS A 166 9.14 5.04 21.89
C LYS A 166 9.33 3.59 22.31
N SER A 167 8.23 2.82 22.41
CA SER A 167 8.30 1.39 22.73
C SER A 167 8.93 0.57 21.61
N ILE A 168 8.65 0.87 20.34
CA ILE A 168 9.18 0.13 19.18
C ILE A 168 10.64 0.52 18.89
N PHE A 169 10.94 1.82 18.87
CA PHE A 169 12.27 2.34 18.54
C PHE A 169 13.16 2.46 19.78
N ASN A 170 13.20 1.36 20.55
CA ASN A 170 14.07 1.16 21.71
C ASN A 170 15.03 0.00 21.40
N ILE A 171 16.29 0.14 21.82
CA ILE A 171 17.34 -0.89 21.64
C ILE A 171 16.91 -2.25 22.22
N GLU A 172 16.28 -2.28 23.39
CA GLU A 172 15.79 -3.50 24.03
C GLU A 172 14.72 -4.18 23.17
N PHE A 173 13.77 -3.40 22.65
CA PHE A 173 12.73 -3.91 21.76
C PHE A 173 13.32 -4.46 20.46
N LEU A 174 14.23 -3.70 19.82
CA LEU A 174 14.85 -4.09 18.56
C LEU A 174 15.69 -5.37 18.73
N SER A 175 16.44 -5.50 19.83
CA SER A 175 17.18 -6.72 20.13
C SER A 175 16.25 -7.92 20.34
N ARG A 176 15.12 -7.73 21.02
CA ARG A 176 14.10 -8.79 21.23
C ARG A 176 13.46 -9.20 19.90
N LEU A 177 13.18 -8.23 19.03
CA LEU A 177 12.65 -8.48 17.70
C LEU A 177 13.65 -9.28 16.85
N ASP A 178 14.92 -8.90 16.83
CA ASP A 178 15.96 -9.61 16.07
C ASP A 178 16.07 -11.08 16.49
N SER A 179 16.08 -11.36 17.80
CA SER A 179 16.07 -12.75 18.31
C SER A 179 14.85 -13.55 17.86
N GLN A 180 13.67 -12.93 17.77
CA GLN A 180 12.49 -13.60 17.24
C GLN A 180 12.59 -13.84 15.73
N LEU A 181 13.12 -12.87 14.97
CA LEU A 181 13.26 -12.95 13.52
C LEU A 181 14.17 -14.09 13.06
N GLU A 182 15.14 -14.50 13.89
CA GLU A 182 16.02 -15.67 13.64
C GLU A 182 15.28 -17.02 13.69
N ILE A 183 14.19 -17.10 14.46
CA ILE A 183 13.43 -18.34 14.68
C ILE A 183 12.33 -18.52 13.62
N LEU A 184 11.84 -17.42 13.05
CA LEU A 184 10.74 -17.43 12.08
C LEU A 184 11.16 -17.95 10.71
N SER A 185 10.18 -18.42 9.94
CA SER A 185 10.41 -18.71 8.51
C SER A 185 10.92 -17.47 7.79
N SER A 186 11.84 -17.66 6.83
CA SER A 186 12.44 -16.56 6.05
C SER A 186 11.39 -15.62 5.43
N SER A 187 10.28 -16.18 4.95
CA SER A 187 9.20 -15.42 4.33
C SER A 187 8.42 -14.51 5.29
N LEU A 188 8.27 -14.93 6.56
CA LEU A 188 7.59 -14.13 7.58
C LEU A 188 8.54 -13.11 8.19
N SER A 189 9.78 -13.52 8.47
CA SER A 189 10.85 -12.65 8.96
C SER A 189 11.06 -11.46 8.01
N ALA A 190 11.15 -11.71 6.70
CA ALA A 190 11.25 -10.65 5.70
C ALA A 190 10.06 -9.67 5.75
N ARG A 191 8.81 -10.14 5.89
CA ARG A 191 7.63 -9.26 5.96
C ARG A 191 7.67 -8.33 7.17
N VAL A 192 8.08 -8.86 8.32
CA VAL A 192 8.19 -8.06 9.55
C VAL A 192 9.29 -7.00 9.40
N GLN A 193 10.45 -7.38 8.84
CA GLN A 193 11.52 -6.43 8.53
C GLN A 193 11.07 -5.36 7.54
N PHE A 194 10.26 -5.70 6.53
CA PHE A 194 9.66 -4.72 5.62
C PHE A 194 8.78 -3.73 6.35
N HIS A 195 7.88 -4.19 7.21
CA HIS A 195 6.99 -3.30 7.95
C HIS A 195 7.74 -2.42 8.96
N LEU A 196 8.79 -2.93 9.62
CA LEU A 196 9.64 -2.11 10.47
C LEU A 196 10.34 -1.01 9.64
N MET A 197 10.87 -1.38 8.47
CA MET A 197 11.51 -0.45 7.56
C MET A 197 10.54 0.61 7.03
N GLU A 198 9.33 0.21 6.64
CA GLU A 198 8.29 1.13 6.18
C GLU A 198 7.80 2.05 7.30
N LEU A 199 7.71 1.55 8.54
CA LEU A 199 7.40 2.36 9.71
C LEU A 199 8.51 3.37 10.01
N ASN A 200 9.78 2.95 10.04
CA ASN A 200 10.91 3.86 10.23
C ASN A 200 10.96 4.93 9.13
N ARG A 201 10.69 4.53 7.87
CA ARG A 201 10.56 5.44 6.73
C ARG A 201 9.47 6.48 6.96
N SER A 202 8.28 6.07 7.39
CA SER A 202 7.19 7.00 7.69
C SER A 202 7.58 8.01 8.76
N ILE A 203 8.20 7.57 9.84
CA ILE A 203 8.56 8.47 10.94
C ILE A 203 9.62 9.47 10.51
N CYS A 204 10.66 9.03 9.79
CA CYS A 204 11.69 9.94 9.30
C CYS A 204 11.14 11.01 8.34
N LEU A 205 10.08 10.71 7.59
CA LEU A 205 9.49 11.62 6.60
C LEU A 205 8.38 12.49 7.19
N GLU A 206 7.47 11.90 7.95
CA GLU A 206 6.25 12.55 8.43
C GLU A 206 6.41 13.18 9.81
N CYS A 207 7.32 12.65 10.65
CA CYS A 207 7.48 13.07 12.04
C CYS A 207 8.96 13.23 12.45
N PRO A 208 9.73 14.11 11.77
CA PRO A 208 11.15 14.32 12.05
C PRO A 208 11.43 14.80 13.50
N GLU A 209 10.44 15.37 14.18
CA GLU A 209 10.51 15.80 15.57
C GLU A 209 10.78 14.67 16.57
N PHE A 210 10.46 13.41 16.24
CA PHE A 210 10.80 12.27 17.10
C PHE A 210 12.30 11.93 17.07
N GLN A 211 13.07 12.49 16.15
CA GLN A 211 14.53 12.30 16.04
C GLN A 211 14.96 10.84 15.92
N ILE A 212 14.09 9.98 15.38
CA ILE A 212 14.40 8.57 15.12
C ILE A 212 15.23 8.51 13.83
N PRO A 213 16.48 8.00 13.88
CA PRO A 213 17.32 7.95 12.69
C PRO A 213 16.80 6.92 11.70
N TRP A 214 17.17 7.11 10.43
CA TRP A 214 17.06 6.07 9.43
C TRP A 214 18.18 5.04 9.62
N PHE A 215 17.84 3.75 9.72
CA PHE A 215 18.82 2.67 9.95
C PHE A 215 18.68 1.46 9.00
N HIS A 216 17.93 1.60 7.91
CA HIS A 216 17.63 0.48 6.98
C HIS A 216 18.41 0.52 5.66
N ASP A 217 19.45 1.35 5.49
CA ASP A 217 20.24 1.43 4.26
C ASP A 217 20.73 0.06 3.77
N ARG A 218 21.39 -0.71 4.64
CA ARG A 218 21.95 -2.02 4.28
C ARG A 218 20.84 -3.00 3.88
N PHE A 219 19.73 -3.01 4.61
CA PHE A 219 18.58 -3.86 4.32
C PHE A 219 18.01 -3.55 2.94
N CYS A 220 17.77 -2.28 2.65
CA CYS A 220 17.23 -1.85 1.37
C CYS A 220 18.21 -2.11 0.20
N GLN A 221 19.50 -1.87 0.38
CA GLN A 221 20.51 -2.17 -0.65
C GLN A 221 20.57 -3.65 -1.00
N GLN A 222 20.41 -4.55 -0.03
CA GLN A 222 20.39 -5.99 -0.27
C GLN A 222 19.14 -6.42 -1.04
N TYR A 223 17.99 -5.86 -0.71
CA TYR A 223 16.72 -6.21 -1.36
C TYR A 223 16.59 -5.64 -2.77
N ASN A 224 17.12 -4.43 -3.00
CA ASN A 224 16.97 -3.73 -4.27
C ASN A 224 17.99 -4.14 -5.34
N LYS A 225 18.80 -5.21 -5.13
CA LYS A 225 19.83 -5.71 -6.06
C LYS A 225 19.33 -6.15 -7.45
N GLY A 226 18.02 -6.07 -7.73
CA GLY A 226 17.41 -6.39 -9.03
C GLY A 226 16.50 -5.31 -9.61
N ILE A 227 16.43 -4.14 -8.98
CA ILE A 227 15.61 -3.02 -9.48
C ILE A 227 16.35 -2.36 -10.64
N GLY A 228 15.93 -2.68 -11.87
CA GLY A 228 16.56 -2.13 -13.07
C GLY A 228 16.11 -2.80 -14.38
N VAL A 229 15.58 -4.02 -14.33
CA VAL A 229 15.06 -4.68 -15.53
C VAL A 229 13.62 -4.20 -15.78
N MET A 230 13.47 -3.25 -16.70
CA MET A 230 12.16 -2.85 -17.20
C MET A 230 11.51 -4.00 -17.97
N ASN A 231 10.27 -4.33 -17.61
CA ASN A 231 9.45 -5.24 -18.39
C ASN A 231 9.01 -4.59 -19.73
N GLY A 232 8.46 -5.38 -20.66
CA GLY A 232 8.08 -4.87 -21.99
C GLY A 232 7.07 -3.71 -21.96
N ALA A 233 6.13 -3.70 -21.01
CA ALA A 233 5.18 -2.61 -20.86
C ALA A 233 5.86 -1.32 -20.34
N GLN A 234 6.74 -1.44 -19.35
CA GLN A 234 7.56 -0.33 -18.84
C GLN A 234 8.46 0.25 -19.94
N GLN A 235 9.07 -0.59 -20.78
CA GLN A 235 9.87 -0.12 -21.92
C GLN A 235 9.04 0.68 -22.94
N GLN A 236 7.79 0.25 -23.20
CA GLN A 236 6.90 0.99 -24.09
C GLN A 236 6.51 2.35 -23.50
N ILE A 237 6.21 2.39 -22.20
CA ILE A 237 5.90 3.64 -21.47
C ILE A 237 7.12 4.57 -21.48
N TYR A 238 8.31 4.06 -21.19
CA TYR A 238 9.56 4.81 -21.22
C TYR A 238 9.77 5.50 -22.58
N LYS A 239 9.56 4.76 -23.68
CA LYS A 239 9.67 5.33 -25.04
C LYS A 239 8.65 6.44 -25.27
N MET A 240 7.39 6.25 -24.87
CA MET A 240 6.36 7.29 -25.00
C MET A 240 6.70 8.53 -24.16
N LEU A 241 7.18 8.36 -22.92
CA LEU A 241 7.61 9.47 -22.07
C LEU A 241 8.80 10.21 -22.66
N ALA A 242 9.80 9.49 -23.20
CA ALA A 242 10.93 10.10 -23.88
C ALA A 242 10.49 10.93 -25.10
N GLU A 243 9.52 10.44 -25.89
CA GLU A 243 8.95 11.21 -27.00
C GLU A 243 8.18 12.45 -26.50
N VAL A 244 7.40 12.33 -25.43
CA VAL A 244 6.62 13.43 -24.83
C VAL A 244 7.52 14.50 -24.21
N LEU A 245 8.63 14.11 -23.59
CA LEU A 245 9.56 14.99 -22.88
C LEU A 245 10.73 15.46 -23.75
N GLY A 246 10.73 15.13 -25.05
CA GLY A 246 11.72 15.61 -26.02
C GLY A 246 13.08 14.90 -25.99
N GLY A 247 13.18 13.73 -25.36
CA GLY A 247 14.37 12.89 -25.39
C GLY A 247 14.45 11.88 -24.24
N ILE A 248 15.20 10.78 -24.46
CA ILE A 248 15.46 9.74 -23.44
C ILE A 248 16.19 10.28 -22.21
N ASN A 249 16.99 11.33 -22.38
CA ASN A 249 17.74 11.97 -21.29
C ASN A 249 16.85 12.79 -20.37
N CYS A 250 15.57 12.99 -20.70
CA CYS A 250 14.61 13.72 -19.85
C CYS A 250 13.80 12.79 -18.92
N VAL A 251 14.07 11.48 -18.95
CA VAL A 251 13.34 10.47 -18.17
C VAL A 251 14.32 9.53 -17.48
N LYS A 252 14.19 9.39 -16.16
CA LYS A 252 14.82 8.29 -15.41
C LYS A 252 13.77 7.22 -15.11
N ALA A 253 14.12 5.96 -15.32
CA ALA A 253 13.27 4.83 -14.96
C ALA A 253 13.75 4.17 -13.66
N SER A 254 12.83 3.55 -12.91
CA SER A 254 13.12 2.74 -11.71
C SER A 254 13.98 3.48 -10.68
N VAL A 255 13.64 4.74 -10.40
CA VAL A 255 14.41 5.59 -9.47
C VAL A 255 14.19 5.15 -8.03
N LEU A 256 15.26 5.12 -7.24
CA LEU A 256 15.19 4.98 -5.79
C LEU A 256 15.36 6.35 -5.14
N THR A 257 14.42 6.69 -4.26
CA THR A 257 14.52 7.89 -3.41
C THR A 257 15.48 7.65 -2.23
N PRO A 258 15.89 8.70 -1.48
CA PRO A 258 16.81 8.55 -0.35
C PRO A 258 16.32 7.59 0.75
N TYR A 259 15.01 7.43 0.90
CA TYR A 259 14.40 6.46 1.81
C TYR A 259 13.88 5.22 1.08
N TYR A 260 14.39 4.92 -0.11
CA TYR A 260 14.11 3.71 -0.89
C TYR A 260 12.63 3.46 -1.23
N HIS A 261 11.85 4.53 -1.44
CA HIS A 261 10.68 4.40 -2.33
C HIS A 261 11.16 4.20 -3.76
N THR A 262 10.50 3.29 -4.47
CA THR A 262 10.68 3.09 -5.91
C THR A 262 9.77 4.07 -6.66
N VAL A 263 10.26 4.67 -7.73
CA VAL A 263 9.47 5.50 -8.64
C VAL A 263 9.60 4.90 -10.03
N ASP A 264 8.48 4.64 -10.70
CA ASP A 264 8.50 3.97 -12.02
C ASP A 264 9.23 4.83 -13.03
N PHE A 265 8.84 6.11 -13.13
CA PHE A 265 9.54 7.10 -13.95
C PHE A 265 9.62 8.45 -13.25
N GLU A 266 10.76 9.12 -13.41
CA GLU A 266 11.00 10.47 -12.93
C GLU A 266 11.35 11.39 -14.11
N CYS A 267 10.82 12.61 -14.08
CA CYS A 267 11.29 13.69 -14.94
C CYS A 267 11.34 15.02 -14.16
N ILE A 268 12.02 16.02 -14.74
CA ILE A 268 12.13 17.35 -14.15
C ILE A 268 11.67 18.36 -15.18
N LEU A 269 10.78 19.27 -14.78
CA LEU A 269 10.41 20.44 -15.59
C LEU A 269 10.99 21.71 -14.99
N ASP A 270 11.49 22.62 -15.81
CA ASP A 270 11.92 23.93 -15.36
C ASP A 270 10.73 24.84 -15.01
N LYS A 271 11.02 26.07 -14.55
CA LYS A 271 10.01 27.09 -14.24
C LYS A 271 9.09 27.49 -15.40
N ARG A 272 9.46 27.14 -16.64
CA ARG A 272 8.68 27.37 -17.88
C ARG A 272 8.01 26.09 -18.37
N LYS A 273 7.94 25.05 -17.52
CA LYS A 273 7.40 23.72 -17.84
C LYS A 273 8.15 23.00 -18.97
N LYS A 274 9.40 23.37 -19.23
CA LYS A 274 10.24 22.67 -20.21
C LYS A 274 10.98 21.51 -19.55
N PRO A 275 11.02 20.31 -20.16
CA PRO A 275 11.78 19.19 -19.63
C PRO A 275 13.26 19.52 -19.52
N LEU A 276 13.87 19.17 -18.39
CA LEU A 276 15.30 19.28 -18.18
C LEU A 276 15.95 17.91 -18.40
N PRO A 277 16.97 17.81 -19.27
CA PRO A 277 17.73 16.59 -19.40
C PRO A 277 18.53 16.36 -18.11
N TYR A 278 18.55 15.12 -17.65
CA TYR A 278 19.53 14.66 -16.68
C TYR A 278 20.92 14.77 -17.33
N GLY A 279 21.87 15.39 -16.61
CA GLY A 279 23.16 15.82 -17.15
C GLY A 279 23.89 14.74 -17.97
N SER A 280 24.55 15.20 -19.04
CA SER A 280 25.34 14.41 -19.99
C SER A 280 26.56 13.74 -19.33
N HIS A 281 26.35 12.66 -18.59
CA HIS A 281 27.42 11.71 -18.28
C HIS A 281 27.24 10.48 -19.17
N ASN A 282 27.86 10.56 -20.35
CA ASN A 282 28.19 9.46 -21.26
C ASN A 282 27.18 8.31 -21.39
N THR A 283 26.32 8.38 -22.40
CA THR A 283 25.98 7.16 -23.14
C THR A 283 25.90 7.50 -24.61
N ALA A 284 27.05 7.42 -25.28
CA ALA A 284 27.10 7.30 -26.72
C ALA A 284 26.31 6.05 -27.11
N LEU A 285 25.41 6.20 -28.08
CA LEU A 285 24.74 5.11 -28.76
C LEU A 285 25.78 4.09 -29.25
N GLY A 286 25.63 2.84 -28.83
CA GLY A 286 26.32 1.70 -29.46
C GLY A 286 27.26 0.92 -28.56
N GLN A 287 26.86 0.56 -27.33
CA GLN A 287 27.30 -0.64 -26.61
C GLN A 287 26.44 -0.79 -25.34
N LEU A 288 25.79 -1.94 -25.17
CA LEU A 288 25.25 -2.36 -23.86
C LEU A 288 26.47 -2.59 -22.94
N PRO A 289 26.66 -1.84 -21.85
CA PRO A 289 27.76 -2.12 -20.94
C PRO A 289 27.32 -3.21 -19.96
N GLU A 290 27.79 -4.43 -20.19
CA GLU A 290 28.13 -5.33 -19.09
C GLU A 290 29.31 -4.68 -18.33
N MET A 291 29.06 -3.90 -17.27
CA MET A 291 30.08 -3.57 -16.26
C MET A 291 29.44 -3.29 -14.88
N PRO A 292 30.18 -3.54 -13.78
CA PRO A 292 29.66 -3.57 -12.41
C PRO A 292 29.39 -2.17 -11.87
N TRP A 293 28.21 -2.04 -11.28
CA TRP A 293 27.65 -0.86 -10.62
C TRP A 293 28.63 -0.26 -9.58
N GLU A 294 29.20 0.91 -9.89
CA GLU A 294 29.59 1.84 -8.83
C GLU A 294 28.32 2.45 -8.26
N PRO A 295 28.15 2.52 -6.92
CA PRO A 295 26.98 3.08 -6.30
C PRO A 295 27.03 4.59 -6.46
N ASN A 296 26.53 5.10 -7.59
CA ASN A 296 26.10 6.49 -7.73
C ASN A 296 24.93 6.72 -6.79
N THR A 297 25.25 6.82 -5.50
CA THR A 297 24.42 7.44 -4.50
C THR A 297 24.59 8.94 -4.70
N GLU A 298 24.18 9.45 -5.88
CA GLU A 298 23.64 10.79 -5.91
C GLU A 298 22.36 10.70 -5.09
N ILE A 299 22.52 10.82 -3.77
CA ILE A 299 21.44 11.16 -2.85
C ILE A 299 20.67 12.27 -3.56
N VAL A 300 19.36 12.07 -3.71
CA VAL A 300 18.41 13.02 -4.28
C VAL A 300 18.50 14.32 -3.47
N GLY A 301 19.49 15.12 -3.84
CA GLY A 301 20.01 16.28 -3.13
C GLY A 301 20.74 17.21 -4.09
N SER A 302 20.79 16.89 -5.39
CA SER A 302 21.01 17.90 -6.41
C SER A 302 19.85 18.90 -6.31
N ARG A 303 20.18 20.08 -5.76
CA ARG A 303 19.26 21.19 -5.63
C ARG A 303 18.68 21.46 -7.00
N LEU A 304 17.37 21.23 -7.16
CA LEU A 304 16.69 21.52 -8.41
C LEU A 304 16.91 23.00 -8.75
N PRO A 305 17.04 23.34 -10.04
CA PRO A 305 17.08 24.75 -10.45
C PRO A 305 15.90 25.51 -9.82
N PRO A 306 16.08 26.78 -9.41
CA PRO A 306 15.00 27.55 -8.79
C PRO A 306 13.73 27.56 -9.65
N GLY A 307 12.62 27.11 -9.07
CA GLY A 307 11.31 27.00 -9.74
C GLY A 307 11.13 25.77 -10.62
N ALA A 308 12.09 24.83 -10.65
CA ALA A 308 11.90 23.54 -11.30
C ALA A 308 11.09 22.59 -10.41
N GLU A 309 10.28 21.75 -11.05
CA GLU A 309 9.51 20.70 -10.39
C GLU A 309 10.04 19.32 -10.78
N ARG A 310 10.18 18.44 -9.79
CA ARG A 310 10.46 17.02 -10.02
C ARG A 310 9.15 16.26 -10.00
N ILE A 311 8.92 15.44 -11.02
CA ILE A 311 7.69 14.68 -11.20
C ILE A 311 7.99 13.20 -11.02
N ALA A 312 7.22 12.53 -10.17
CA ALA A 312 7.18 11.07 -10.08
C ALA A 312 5.94 10.57 -10.82
N LEU A 313 6.14 9.76 -11.86
CA LEU A 313 5.05 9.06 -12.53
C LEU A 313 4.99 7.63 -12.01
N GLU A 314 3.81 7.23 -11.53
CA GLU A 314 3.55 5.90 -10.99
C GLU A 314 2.38 5.26 -11.74
N PHE A 315 2.57 4.03 -12.22
CA PHE A 315 1.55 3.26 -12.91
C PHE A 315 0.98 2.22 -11.95
N LEU A 316 -0.23 2.49 -11.45
CA LEU A 316 -0.88 1.70 -10.41
C LEU A 316 -1.64 0.53 -11.02
N ASP A 317 -1.34 -0.69 -10.56
CA ASP A 317 -2.06 -1.90 -10.94
C ASP A 317 -3.40 -2.05 -10.21
N SER A 318 -4.22 -3.02 -10.59
CA SER A 318 -5.49 -3.29 -9.92
C SER A 318 -5.35 -3.61 -8.42
N LYS A 319 -4.20 -4.14 -7.98
CA LYS A 319 -3.92 -4.41 -6.56
C LYS A 319 -3.68 -3.13 -5.77
N SER A 320 -3.56 -1.99 -6.43
CA SER A 320 -3.43 -0.67 -5.83
C SER A 320 -4.74 -0.10 -5.30
N PHE A 321 -5.86 -0.69 -5.74
CA PHE A 321 -7.20 -0.23 -5.42
C PHE A 321 -7.99 -1.28 -4.63
N CYS A 322 -9.11 -0.85 -4.06
CA CYS A 322 -10.13 -1.74 -3.51
C CYS A 322 -10.81 -2.52 -4.64
N ARG A 323 -11.34 -3.71 -4.35
CA ARG A 323 -11.94 -4.57 -5.38
C ARG A 323 -13.20 -3.97 -6.00
N ASN A 324 -14.02 -3.34 -5.18
CA ASN A 324 -15.36 -2.89 -5.55
C ASN A 324 -15.39 -1.49 -6.19
N ILE A 325 -14.40 -0.65 -5.91
CA ILE A 325 -14.34 0.73 -6.39
C ILE A 325 -12.88 1.15 -6.63
N PRO A 326 -12.60 2.14 -7.50
CA PRO A 326 -11.24 2.66 -7.76
C PRO A 326 -10.71 3.53 -6.60
N HIS A 327 -10.90 3.08 -5.35
CA HIS A 327 -10.37 3.70 -4.14
C HIS A 327 -8.99 3.16 -3.81
N MET A 328 -8.01 4.05 -3.66
CA MET A 328 -6.61 3.69 -3.44
C MET A 328 -6.37 3.15 -2.03
N LYS A 329 -5.62 2.05 -1.92
CA LYS A 329 -5.30 1.41 -0.64
C LYS A 329 -4.18 2.12 0.13
N GLY A 330 -4.16 1.91 1.45
CA GLY A 330 -3.42 2.80 2.37
C GLY A 330 -1.93 2.86 2.11
N LYS A 331 -1.30 1.72 1.80
CA LYS A 331 0.13 1.68 1.47
C LYS A 331 0.51 2.53 0.25
N PHE A 332 -0.37 2.65 -0.75
CA PHE A 332 -0.12 3.44 -1.96
C PHE A 332 -0.39 4.92 -1.72
N ALA A 333 -1.43 5.22 -0.92
CA ALA A 333 -1.68 6.58 -0.46
C ALA A 333 -0.53 7.12 0.41
N MET A 334 0.01 6.28 1.31
CA MET A 334 1.18 6.59 2.12
C MET A 334 2.43 6.84 1.25
N LYS A 335 2.69 5.97 0.26
CA LYS A 335 3.77 6.18 -0.70
C LYS A 335 3.65 7.52 -1.43
N LYS A 336 2.44 7.86 -1.92
CA LYS A 336 2.17 9.15 -2.57
C LYS A 336 2.58 10.32 -1.68
N ARG A 337 2.08 10.35 -0.44
CA ARG A 337 2.38 11.43 0.52
C ARG A 337 3.88 11.53 0.80
N HIS A 338 4.56 10.39 0.95
CA HIS A 338 6.00 10.37 1.20
C HIS A 338 6.81 10.94 0.02
N LEU A 339 6.41 10.65 -1.22
CA LEU A 339 7.02 11.24 -2.39
C LEU A 339 6.76 12.76 -2.43
N GLU A 340 5.57 13.22 -2.06
CA GLU A 340 5.24 14.65 -1.96
C GLU A 340 6.10 15.37 -0.89
N ILE A 341 6.30 14.76 0.28
CA ILE A 341 7.22 15.24 1.33
C ILE A 341 8.66 15.34 0.79
N LEU A 342 9.08 14.39 -0.04
CA LEU A 342 10.39 14.39 -0.72
C LEU A 342 10.49 15.41 -1.86
N GLY A 343 9.47 16.24 -2.06
CA GLY A 343 9.46 17.34 -3.05
C GLY A 343 9.05 16.91 -4.46
N TYR A 344 8.43 15.75 -4.62
CA TYR A 344 7.87 15.31 -5.90
C TYR A 344 6.46 15.85 -6.12
N ARG A 345 6.15 16.24 -7.35
CA ARG A 345 4.78 16.25 -7.87
C ARG A 345 4.45 14.84 -8.34
N VAL A 346 3.53 14.16 -7.66
CA VAL A 346 3.20 12.77 -7.97
C VAL A 346 2.04 12.69 -8.97
N ILE A 347 2.27 11.99 -10.08
CA ILE A 347 1.27 11.65 -11.10
C ILE A 347 1.04 10.14 -11.04
N GLN A 348 -0.05 9.74 -10.40
CA GLN A 348 -0.49 8.35 -10.35
C GLN A 348 -1.49 8.08 -11.47
N ILE A 349 -1.16 7.12 -12.33
CA ILE A 349 -1.98 6.69 -13.47
C ILE A 349 -2.55 5.32 -13.12
N SER A 350 -3.87 5.22 -13.04
CA SER A 350 -4.51 3.94 -12.73
C SER A 350 -4.52 3.01 -13.95
N GLN A 351 -4.44 1.70 -13.71
CA GLN A 351 -4.62 0.70 -14.76
C GLN A 351 -5.98 0.80 -15.45
N PHE A 352 -7.03 1.21 -14.72
CA PHE A 352 -8.38 1.40 -15.26
C PHE A 352 -8.42 2.52 -16.30
N GLU A 353 -7.77 3.65 -16.02
CA GLU A 353 -7.63 4.75 -16.98
C GLU A 353 -6.73 4.34 -18.15
N TRP A 354 -5.55 3.79 -17.86
CA TRP A 354 -4.51 3.48 -18.85
C TRP A 354 -4.94 2.45 -19.91
N ASN A 355 -5.82 1.53 -19.51
CA ASN A 355 -6.36 0.48 -20.38
C ASN A 355 -7.79 0.77 -20.87
N SER A 356 -8.31 1.98 -20.62
CA SER A 356 -9.62 2.39 -21.11
C SER A 356 -9.67 2.46 -22.64
N MET A 357 -10.88 2.40 -23.21
CA MET A 357 -11.08 2.58 -24.65
C MET A 357 -10.57 3.94 -25.15
N ALA A 358 -10.67 4.98 -24.32
CA ALA A 358 -10.16 6.32 -24.63
C ALA A 358 -8.64 6.34 -24.84
N LEU A 359 -7.89 5.48 -24.15
CA LEU A 359 -6.42 5.36 -24.26
C LEU A 359 -6.00 4.11 -25.06
N SER A 360 -6.79 3.71 -26.04
CA SER A 360 -6.53 2.51 -26.86
C SER A 360 -5.44 2.71 -27.93
N THR A 361 -5.20 3.95 -28.38
CA THR A 361 -4.18 4.28 -29.38
C THR A 361 -2.92 4.87 -28.74
N LYS A 362 -1.78 4.75 -29.44
CA LYS A 362 -0.51 5.36 -29.00
C LYS A 362 -0.66 6.88 -28.86
N ASP A 363 -1.27 7.54 -29.85
CA ASP A 363 -1.41 9.00 -29.86
C ASP A 363 -2.28 9.49 -28.70
N ALA A 364 -3.38 8.80 -28.39
CA ALA A 364 -4.23 9.14 -27.25
C ALA A 364 -3.48 9.00 -25.91
N ARG A 365 -2.67 7.94 -25.75
CA ARG A 365 -1.80 7.78 -24.56
C ARG A 365 -0.75 8.89 -24.47
N MET A 366 -0.15 9.27 -25.58
CA MET A 366 0.83 10.36 -25.61
C MET A 366 0.20 11.71 -25.27
N ASP A 367 -0.99 11.99 -25.78
CA ASP A 367 -1.74 13.21 -25.47
C ASP A 367 -2.16 13.24 -23.99
N TYR A 368 -2.65 12.13 -23.45
CA TYR A 368 -2.94 11.99 -22.02
C TYR A 368 -1.69 12.23 -21.16
N LEU A 369 -0.54 11.66 -21.53
CA LEU A 369 0.72 11.91 -20.81
C LEU A 369 1.14 13.38 -20.88
N ARG A 370 1.00 14.05 -22.03
CA ARG A 370 1.26 15.49 -22.16
C ARG A 370 0.36 16.31 -21.25
N GLU A 371 -0.93 16.02 -21.26
CA GLU A 371 -1.91 16.71 -20.42
C GLU A 371 -1.56 16.53 -18.93
N ARG A 372 -1.27 15.30 -18.48
CA ARG A 372 -0.92 15.03 -17.08
C ARG A 372 0.39 15.70 -16.67
N ILE A 373 1.42 15.68 -17.52
CA ILE A 373 2.74 16.23 -17.21
C ILE A 373 2.74 17.75 -17.28
N PHE A 374 2.23 18.34 -18.36
CA PHE A 374 2.35 19.78 -18.63
C PHE A 374 1.09 20.59 -18.25
N GLY A 375 -0.06 19.95 -18.10
CA GLY A 375 -1.35 20.63 -17.88
C GLY A 375 -1.94 21.24 -19.15
N GLU A 376 -1.47 20.83 -20.34
CA GLU A 376 -1.95 21.33 -21.63
C GLU A 376 -3.14 20.49 -22.11
N VAL A 377 -4.33 21.09 -22.15
CA VAL A 377 -5.48 20.54 -22.91
C VAL A 377 -5.35 21.05 -24.34
N LYS A 378 -5.31 20.15 -25.33
CA LYS A 378 -5.37 20.56 -26.74
C LYS A 378 -6.68 21.34 -26.97
N SER A 379 -6.54 22.61 -27.37
CA SER A 379 -7.66 23.44 -27.86
C SER A 379 -8.16 22.97 -29.21
#